data_AF-A0A1C6IP47-F1
#
_entry.id   AF-A0A1C6IP47-F1
#
_cell.length_a   1.000
_cell.length_b   1.000
_cell.length_c   1.000
_cell.angle_alpha   90.00
_cell.angle_beta   90.00
_cell.angle_gamma   90.00
#
_symmetry.space_group_name_H-M   'P 1'
#
loop_
_entity.id
_entity.type
_entity.pdbx_description
1 polymer ?
#
loop_
_entity_poly.entity_id
_entity_poly.type
_entity_poly.pdbx_seq_one_letter_code
_entity_poly.pdbx_strand_id
1 'polypeptide(L)'
;MALDFSKIDKTVDLKGLQADVEEAKKNGGGDFPTIPAGKYEVRVETLEVKGTKSDGRPMLSVSFKILSGEYKNQRLFMNRVLYGTKNDKNMIASAIGFLEKLDSGVPISFNGYEPFRQLVLDVAEAIDGKLEYAVDYDDSRFNSISIDEVFEVED
;
A
#
# COMPACT_ATOMS: atom_id res chain seq x y z
N MET A 1 20.80 26.01 -16.56
CA MET A 1 20.03 26.25 -17.80
C MET A 1 18.58 25.96 -17.47
N ALA A 2 17.68 26.92 -17.64
CA ALA A 2 16.26 26.67 -17.42
C ALA A 2 15.69 25.87 -18.60
N LEU A 3 14.85 24.88 -18.32
CA LEU A 3 14.14 24.14 -19.36
C LEU A 3 13.23 25.10 -20.15
N ASP A 4 13.30 25.06 -21.48
CA ASP A 4 12.43 25.85 -22.35
C ASP A 4 11.18 25.04 -22.71
N PHE A 5 10.13 25.21 -21.91
CA PHE A 5 8.87 24.50 -22.08
C PHE A 5 8.14 24.86 -23.38
N SER A 6 8.43 26.03 -23.97
CA SER A 6 7.79 26.47 -25.22
C SER A 6 8.16 25.60 -26.43
N LYS A 7 9.33 24.93 -26.38
CA LYS A 7 9.74 23.97 -27.41
C LYS A 7 9.04 22.63 -27.24
N ILE A 8 8.85 22.20 -26.00
CA ILE A 8 8.17 20.94 -25.68
C ILE A 8 6.72 21.02 -26.15
N ASP A 9 6.02 22.11 -25.81
CA ASP A 9 4.62 22.37 -26.18
C ASP A 9 4.36 22.35 -27.69
N LYS A 10 5.36 22.72 -28.50
CA LYS A 10 5.25 22.71 -29.97
C LYS A 10 5.50 21.35 -30.60
N THR A 11 6.18 20.46 -29.88
CA THR A 11 6.56 19.13 -30.37
C THR A 11 5.60 18.03 -29.92
N VAL A 12 4.78 18.32 -28.92
CA VAL A 12 3.89 17.35 -28.27
C VAL A 12 2.44 17.63 -28.68
N ASP A 13 1.65 16.57 -28.90
CA ASP A 13 0.21 16.71 -29.12
C ASP A 13 -0.50 17.06 -27.80
N LEU A 14 -0.54 18.36 -27.50
CA LEU A 14 -1.16 18.88 -26.29
C LEU A 14 -2.66 18.59 -26.20
N LYS A 15 -3.36 18.47 -27.34
CA LYS A 15 -4.80 18.19 -27.34
C LYS A 15 -5.08 16.72 -27.06
N GLY A 16 -4.30 15.81 -27.67
CA GLY A 16 -4.31 14.39 -27.34
C GLY A 16 -4.01 14.16 -25.86
N LEU A 17 -2.92 14.74 -25.35
CA LEU A 17 -2.57 14.64 -23.94
C LEU A 17 -3.63 15.23 -22.99
N GLN A 18 -4.27 16.34 -23.36
CA GLN A 18 -5.37 16.89 -22.56
C GLN A 18 -6.58 15.94 -22.54
N ALA A 19 -6.92 15.31 -23.66
CA ALA A 19 -7.99 14.32 -23.74
C ALA A 19 -7.64 13.07 -22.91
N ASP A 20 -6.41 12.56 -23.03
CA ASP A 20 -5.91 11.40 -22.27
C ASP A 20 -5.91 11.69 -20.76
N VAL A 21 -5.54 12.91 -20.35
CA VAL A 21 -5.58 13.34 -18.95
C VAL A 21 -7.02 13.47 -18.44
N GLU A 22 -7.95 13.99 -19.24
CA GLU A 22 -9.36 14.10 -18.86
C GLU A 22 -10.06 12.73 -18.83
N GLU A 23 -9.71 11.81 -19.71
CA GLU A 23 -10.15 10.43 -19.68
C GLU A 23 -9.59 9.68 -18.47
N ALA A 24 -8.29 9.81 -18.20
CA ALA A 24 -7.66 9.28 -17.00
C ALA A 24 -8.30 9.83 -15.72
N LYS A 25 -8.67 11.12 -15.67
CA LYS A 25 -9.38 11.71 -14.51
C LYS A 25 -10.78 11.14 -14.33
N LYS A 26 -11.53 10.91 -15.41
CA LYS A 26 -12.90 10.37 -15.35
C LYS A 26 -12.94 8.91 -14.94
N ASN A 27 -11.95 8.13 -15.36
CA ASN A 27 -11.83 6.71 -15.04
C ASN A 27 -11.01 6.43 -13.76
N GLY A 28 -10.64 7.47 -12.99
CA GLY A 28 -9.94 7.29 -11.71
C GLY A 28 -8.47 6.85 -11.84
N GLY A 29 -7.82 7.24 -12.93
CA GLY A 29 -6.40 7.01 -13.20
C GLY A 29 -6.12 5.62 -13.77
N GLY A 30 -6.31 5.46 -15.09
CA GLY A 30 -5.82 4.36 -15.91
C GLY A 30 -6.43 2.98 -15.64
N ASP A 31 -6.81 2.26 -16.70
CA ASP A 31 -6.89 0.80 -16.69
C ASP A 31 -5.48 0.23 -16.47
N PHE A 32 -4.97 0.34 -15.24
CA PHE A 32 -3.82 -0.46 -14.84
C PHE A 32 -4.29 -1.92 -14.84
N PRO A 33 -3.53 -2.85 -15.44
CA PRO A 33 -3.90 -4.25 -15.41
C PRO A 33 -4.13 -4.67 -13.97
N THR A 34 -5.32 -5.21 -13.68
CA THR A 34 -5.62 -5.79 -12.36
C THR A 34 -4.57 -6.86 -12.09
N ILE A 35 -3.81 -6.68 -11.02
CA ILE A 35 -2.79 -7.66 -10.62
C ILE A 35 -3.54 -8.94 -10.21
N PRO A 36 -3.26 -10.10 -10.84
CA PRO A 36 -4.00 -11.32 -10.55
C PRO A 36 -3.67 -11.87 -9.16
N ALA A 37 -4.55 -12.72 -8.63
CA ALA A 37 -4.23 -13.49 -7.44
C ALA A 37 -2.99 -14.36 -7.68
N GLY A 38 -2.10 -14.46 -6.69
CA GLY A 38 -0.84 -15.18 -6.86
C GLY A 38 0.20 -14.85 -5.79
N LYS A 39 1.39 -15.42 -5.97
CA LYS A 39 2.54 -15.20 -5.10
C LYS A 39 3.45 -14.12 -5.67
N TYR A 40 3.88 -13.21 -4.81
CA TYR A 40 4.71 -12.07 -5.19
C TYR A 40 5.83 -11.85 -4.16
N GLU A 41 7.00 -11.47 -4.67
CA GLU A 41 8.05 -10.87 -3.84
C GLU A 41 7.83 -9.36 -3.80
N VAL A 42 7.74 -8.83 -2.59
CA VAL A 42 7.36 -7.44 -2.35
C VAL A 42 8.20 -6.83 -1.24
N ARG A 43 8.27 -5.50 -1.24
CA ARG A 43 8.65 -4.72 -0.05
C ARG A 43 7.50 -3.83 0.38
N VAL A 44 7.42 -3.51 1.67
CA VAL A 44 6.50 -2.46 2.13
C VAL A 44 6.96 -1.12 1.56
N GLU A 45 6.05 -0.38 0.93
CA GLU A 45 6.32 0.95 0.38
C GLU A 45 5.67 2.04 1.24
N THR A 46 4.48 1.77 1.79
CA THR A 46 3.83 2.66 2.77
C THR A 46 3.09 1.82 3.81
N LEU A 47 3.18 2.20 5.09
CA LEU A 47 2.42 1.60 6.18
C LEU A 47 2.01 2.69 7.18
N GLU A 48 0.69 2.91 7.32
CA GLU A 48 0.18 4.01 8.14
C GLU A 48 -1.24 3.75 8.68
N VAL A 49 -1.64 4.48 9.73
CA VAL A 49 -3.04 4.63 10.12
C VAL A 49 -3.56 6.00 9.66
N LYS A 50 -4.49 5.99 8.71
CA LYS A 50 -5.11 7.20 8.14
C LYS A 50 -6.63 7.14 8.13
N GLY A 51 -7.28 8.27 7.89
CA GLY A 51 -8.73 8.32 7.69
C GLY A 51 -9.15 7.68 6.37
N THR A 52 -10.28 6.97 6.36
CA THR A 52 -10.96 6.57 5.12
C THR A 52 -11.32 7.80 4.29
N LYS A 53 -11.30 7.66 2.95
CA LYS A 53 -11.69 8.75 2.03
C LYS A 53 -13.16 9.16 2.18
N SER A 54 -14.03 8.22 2.56
CA SER A 54 -15.48 8.42 2.62
C SER A 54 -15.94 9.21 3.83
N ASP A 55 -15.43 8.89 5.01
CA ASP A 55 -15.98 9.33 6.29
C ASP A 55 -14.93 9.52 7.40
N GLY A 56 -13.64 9.46 7.08
CA GLY A 56 -12.57 9.77 8.02
C GLY A 56 -12.35 8.73 9.13
N ARG A 57 -12.98 7.56 9.06
CA ARG A 57 -12.75 6.48 10.05
C ARG A 57 -11.29 6.03 10.01
N PRO A 58 -10.66 5.73 11.16
CA PRO A 58 -9.29 5.27 11.18
C PRO A 58 -9.16 3.92 10.47
N MET A 59 -8.14 3.80 9.63
CA MET A 59 -7.89 2.66 8.77
C MET A 59 -6.39 2.38 8.73
N LEU A 60 -5.99 1.14 9.00
CA LEU A 60 -4.66 0.67 8.66
C LEU A 60 -4.58 0.57 7.13
N SER A 61 -3.57 1.21 6.53
CA SER A 61 -3.35 1.21 5.09
C SER A 61 -1.91 0.77 4.83
N VAL A 62 -1.76 -0.30 4.06
CA VAL A 62 -0.46 -0.76 3.59
C VAL A 62 -0.44 -0.82 2.07
N SER A 63 0.67 -0.40 1.49
CA SER A 63 1.01 -0.65 0.09
C SER A 63 2.33 -1.40 0.02
N PHE A 64 2.36 -2.40 -0.84
CA PHE A 64 3.53 -3.20 -1.14
C PHE A 64 3.96 -2.96 -2.57
N LYS A 65 5.25 -2.79 -2.83
CA LYS A 65 5.80 -2.68 -4.17
C LYS A 65 6.34 -4.04 -4.61
N ILE A 66 5.89 -4.52 -5.76
CA ILE A 66 6.37 -5.78 -6.35
C ILE A 66 7.80 -5.62 -6.87
N LEU A 67 8.68 -6.57 -6.53
CA LEU A 67 10.12 -6.48 -6.77
C LEU A 67 10.58 -7.18 -8.06
N SER A 68 9.83 -8.18 -8.50
CA SER A 68 10.19 -9.08 -9.61
C SER A 68 8.97 -9.46 -10.48
N GLY A 69 9.23 -10.07 -11.64
CA GLY A 69 8.19 -10.55 -12.55
C GLY A 69 7.51 -9.49 -13.42
N GLU A 70 6.42 -9.89 -14.08
CA GLU A 70 5.65 -9.07 -15.04
C GLU A 70 5.08 -7.80 -14.41
N TYR A 71 4.68 -7.89 -13.14
CA TYR A 71 4.05 -6.80 -12.40
C TYR A 71 5.04 -5.98 -11.55
N LYS A 72 6.35 -6.09 -11.82
CA LYS A 72 7.40 -5.34 -11.10
C LYS A 72 7.11 -3.84 -11.06
N ASN A 73 7.37 -3.22 -9.91
CA ASN A 73 7.07 -1.83 -9.56
C ASN A 73 5.59 -1.46 -9.42
N GLN A 74 4.65 -2.36 -9.70
CA GLN A 74 3.25 -2.15 -9.38
C GLN A 74 3.00 -2.37 -7.88
N ARG A 75 1.80 -1.97 -7.41
CA ARG A 75 1.46 -1.96 -5.99
C ARG A 75 0.32 -2.90 -5.65
N LEU A 76 0.52 -3.70 -4.61
CA LEU A 76 -0.56 -4.41 -3.91
C LEU A 76 -1.01 -3.57 -2.72
N PHE A 77 -2.30 -3.63 -2.40
CA PHE A 77 -2.87 -2.86 -1.29
C PHE A 77 -3.64 -3.76 -0.33
N MET A 78 -3.54 -3.46 0.95
CA MET A 78 -4.45 -3.97 1.97
C MET A 78 -4.87 -2.82 2.89
N ASN A 79 -6.18 -2.67 3.06
CA ASN A 79 -6.76 -1.60 3.86
C ASN A 79 -7.75 -2.19 4.88
N ARG A 80 -7.66 -1.77 6.15
CA ARG A 80 -8.49 -2.29 7.23
C ARG A 80 -9.05 -1.16 8.09
N VAL A 81 -10.36 -0.94 8.03
CA VAL A 81 -11.04 0.02 8.92
C VAL A 81 -11.01 -0.50 10.36
N LEU A 82 -10.50 0.32 11.28
CA LEU A 82 -10.19 -0.06 12.67
C LEU A 82 -11.29 0.33 13.67
N TYR A 83 -12.23 1.18 13.26
CA TYR A 83 -13.32 1.69 14.10
C TYR A 83 -14.57 1.98 13.29
N GLY A 84 -15.73 1.84 13.92
CA GLY A 84 -17.03 2.16 13.29
C GLY A 84 -17.44 1.09 12.29
N THR A 85 -17.02 -0.16 12.50
CA THR A 85 -17.49 -1.35 11.80
C THR A 85 -18.49 -2.11 12.68
N LYS A 86 -19.09 -3.18 12.15
CA LYS A 86 -19.94 -4.07 12.96
C LYS A 86 -19.16 -4.92 13.96
N ASN A 87 -17.82 -4.99 13.86
CA ASN A 87 -16.98 -5.87 14.66
C ASN A 87 -15.55 -5.32 14.82
N ASP A 88 -15.42 -4.17 15.48
CA ASP A 88 -14.14 -3.46 15.64
C ASP A 88 -13.08 -4.30 16.33
N LYS A 89 -13.47 -5.14 17.30
CA LYS A 89 -12.55 -6.07 17.98
C LYS A 89 -11.80 -6.96 16.99
N ASN A 90 -12.52 -7.58 16.05
CA ASN A 90 -11.90 -8.47 15.08
C ASN A 90 -11.10 -7.71 14.01
N MET A 91 -11.49 -6.47 13.69
CA MET A 91 -10.72 -5.62 12.78
C MET A 91 -9.37 -5.23 13.40
N ILE A 92 -9.36 -4.84 14.67
CA ILE A 92 -8.13 -4.52 15.42
C ILE A 92 -7.27 -5.77 15.60
N ALA A 93 -7.85 -6.91 15.99
CA ALA A 93 -7.11 -8.17 16.12
C ALA A 93 -6.49 -8.61 14.78
N SER A 94 -7.21 -8.43 13.66
CA SER A 94 -6.67 -8.70 12.32
C SER A 94 -5.53 -7.76 11.95
N ALA A 95 -5.59 -6.48 12.35
CA ALA A 95 -4.51 -5.52 12.12
C ALA A 95 -3.27 -5.87 12.95
N ILE A 96 -3.44 -6.22 14.23
CA ILE A 96 -2.36 -6.67 15.11
C ILE A 96 -1.68 -7.91 14.54
N GLY A 97 -2.44 -8.96 14.22
CA GLY A 97 -1.88 -10.20 13.68
C GLY A 97 -1.21 -10.02 12.31
N PHE A 98 -1.59 -9.00 11.54
CA PHE A 98 -0.86 -8.63 10.33
C PHE A 98 0.46 -7.94 10.64
N LEU A 99 0.48 -6.96 11.56
CA LEU A 99 1.71 -6.25 11.95
C LEU A 99 2.74 -7.19 12.59
N GLU A 100 2.30 -8.15 13.38
CA GLU A 100 3.16 -9.20 13.96
C GLU A 100 3.87 -10.02 12.87
N LYS A 101 3.17 -10.31 11.76
CA LYS A 101 3.73 -11.05 10.63
C LYS A 101 4.73 -10.27 9.79
N LEU A 102 4.83 -8.95 9.96
CA LEU A 102 5.87 -8.17 9.28
C LEU A 102 7.25 -8.36 9.90
N ASP A 103 7.33 -9.05 11.06
CA ASP A 103 8.55 -9.40 11.79
C ASP A 103 9.49 -8.21 12.03
N SER A 104 8.90 -7.06 12.34
CA SER A 104 9.63 -5.80 12.54
C SER A 104 10.51 -5.74 13.80
N GLY A 105 10.37 -6.71 14.71
CA GLY A 105 10.95 -6.67 16.05
C GLY A 105 10.28 -5.67 17.02
N VAL A 106 9.33 -4.84 16.55
CA VAL A 106 8.57 -3.92 17.40
C VAL A 106 7.46 -4.68 18.14
N PRO A 107 7.34 -4.58 19.48
CA PRO A 107 6.26 -5.23 20.22
C PRO A 107 4.88 -4.66 19.85
N ILE A 108 4.00 -5.50 19.29
CA ILE A 108 2.67 -5.08 18.83
C ILE A 108 1.67 -5.15 19.99
N SER A 109 0.97 -4.04 20.25
CA SER A 109 -0.13 -3.99 21.23
C SER A 109 -1.11 -2.87 20.91
N PHE A 110 -2.35 -2.98 21.42
CA PHE A 110 -3.36 -1.94 21.24
C PHE A 110 -3.70 -1.28 22.57
N ASN A 111 -3.25 -0.02 22.74
CA ASN A 111 -3.47 0.80 23.93
C ASN A 111 -4.26 2.09 23.61
N GLY A 112 -5.11 2.04 22.59
CA GLY A 112 -5.83 3.18 22.03
C GLY A 112 -5.35 3.55 20.62
N TYR A 113 -6.14 4.35 19.90
CA TYR A 113 -5.91 4.61 18.47
C TYR A 113 -4.66 5.47 18.19
N GLU A 114 -4.38 6.49 18.99
CA GLU A 114 -3.20 7.33 18.79
C GLU A 114 -1.89 6.57 19.12
N PRO A 115 -1.78 5.85 20.25
CA PRO A 115 -0.63 4.97 20.48
C PRO A 115 -0.48 3.90 19.40
N PHE A 116 -1.58 3.32 18.92
CA PHE A 116 -1.54 2.33 17.85
C PHE A 116 -1.08 2.93 16.51
N ARG A 117 -1.48 4.17 16.19
CA ARG A 117 -0.97 4.91 15.04
C ARG A 117 0.54 5.10 15.13
N GLN A 118 1.07 5.52 16.28
CA GLN A 118 2.51 5.69 16.47
C GLN A 118 3.24 4.36 16.33
N LEU A 119 2.72 3.30 16.96
CA LEU A 119 3.27 1.95 16.83
C LEU A 119 3.37 1.48 15.38
N VAL A 120 2.35 1.77 14.56
CA VAL A 120 2.37 1.42 13.12
C VAL A 120 3.48 2.18 12.37
N LEU A 121 3.76 3.43 12.75
CA LEU A 121 4.89 4.18 12.18
C LEU A 121 6.23 3.60 12.63
N ASP A 122 6.35 3.22 13.91
CA ASP A 122 7.57 2.58 14.43
C ASP A 122 7.85 1.24 13.70
N VAL A 123 6.80 0.45 13.41
CA VAL A 123 6.89 -0.75 12.56
C VAL A 123 7.36 -0.40 11.15
N ALA A 124 6.79 0.64 10.54
CA ALA A 124 7.15 1.06 9.19
C ALA A 124 8.64 1.47 9.11
N GLU A 125 9.13 2.25 10.07
CA GLU A 125 10.53 2.66 10.17
C GLU A 125 11.48 1.47 10.45
N ALA A 126 11.02 0.49 11.23
CA ALA A 126 11.82 -0.67 11.57
C ALA A 126 12.13 -1.53 10.33
N ILE A 127 11.17 -1.68 9.40
CA ILE A 127 11.27 -2.55 8.24
C ILE A 127 11.72 -1.85 6.95
N ASP A 128 11.61 -0.52 6.87
CA ASP A 128 11.92 0.24 5.65
C ASP A 128 13.36 0.01 5.17
N GLY A 129 13.48 -0.44 3.92
CA GLY A 129 14.76 -0.78 3.29
C GLY A 129 15.49 -1.98 3.90
N LYS A 130 14.91 -2.68 4.88
CA LYS A 130 15.55 -3.81 5.58
C LYS A 130 14.88 -5.15 5.31
N LEU A 131 13.56 -5.17 5.14
CA LEU A 131 12.81 -6.41 4.96
C LEU A 131 12.07 -6.44 3.62
N GLU A 132 12.08 -7.62 3.01
CA GLU A 132 11.28 -8.01 1.86
C GLU A 132 10.43 -9.24 2.22
N TYR A 133 9.39 -9.51 1.43
CA TYR A 133 8.37 -10.49 1.79
C TYR A 133 7.96 -11.31 0.58
N ALA A 134 7.79 -12.62 0.78
CA ALA A 134 6.97 -13.44 -0.10
C ALA A 134 5.53 -13.35 0.39
N VAL A 135 4.62 -12.92 -0.47
CA VAL A 135 3.21 -12.77 -0.14
C VAL A 135 2.32 -13.57 -1.06
N ASP A 136 1.27 -14.15 -0.51
CA ASP A 136 0.11 -14.65 -1.24
C ASP A 136 -0.96 -13.53 -1.29
N TYR A 137 -1.28 -13.10 -2.51
CA TYR A 137 -2.23 -12.02 -2.80
C TYR A 137 -3.50 -12.54 -3.50
N ASP A 138 -4.65 -12.05 -3.05
CA ASP A 138 -5.96 -12.26 -3.69
C ASP A 138 -6.94 -11.20 -3.17
N ASP A 139 -7.37 -10.27 -4.02
CA ASP A 139 -8.24 -9.15 -3.65
C ASP A 139 -9.68 -9.55 -3.30
N SER A 140 -10.09 -10.79 -3.59
CA SER A 140 -11.38 -11.33 -3.20
C SER A 140 -11.42 -11.78 -1.73
N ARG A 141 -10.26 -12.01 -1.11
CA ARG A 141 -10.15 -12.44 0.29
C ARG A 141 -10.36 -11.27 1.24
N PHE A 142 -10.93 -11.57 2.41
CA PHE A 142 -11.05 -10.58 3.49
C PHE A 142 -9.68 -9.97 3.84
N ASN A 143 -8.66 -10.80 4.03
CA ASN A 143 -7.27 -10.40 4.09
C ASN A 143 -6.67 -10.63 2.70
N SER A 144 -6.54 -9.55 1.93
CA SER A 144 -6.08 -9.64 0.54
C SER A 144 -4.62 -10.04 0.41
N ILE A 145 -3.83 -9.88 1.48
CA ILE A 145 -2.41 -10.19 1.54
C ILE A 145 -2.15 -11.08 2.75
N SER A 146 -1.45 -12.19 2.53
CA SER A 146 -0.85 -13.03 3.56
C SER A 146 0.66 -13.06 3.40
N ILE A 147 1.40 -12.82 4.49
CA ILE A 147 2.85 -12.98 4.52
C ILE A 147 3.16 -14.47 4.68
N ASP A 148 3.90 -15.03 3.73
CA ASP A 148 4.37 -16.42 3.74
C ASP A 148 5.80 -16.51 4.31
N GLU A 149 6.69 -15.63 3.86
CA GLU A 149 8.10 -15.58 4.26
C GLU A 149 8.59 -14.14 4.38
N VAL A 150 9.60 -13.93 5.23
CA VAL A 150 10.28 -12.64 5.47
C VAL A 150 11.76 -12.82 5.13
N PHE A 151 12.32 -11.86 4.39
CA PHE A 151 13.72 -11.86 3.96
C PHE A 151 14.39 -10.56 4.43
N GLU A 152 15.65 -10.65 4.83
CA GLU A 152 16.50 -9.47 5.02
C GLU A 152 17.08 -9.02 3.66
N VAL A 153 17.12 -7.71 3.42
CA VAL A 153 17.76 -7.15 2.24
C VAL A 153 19.28 -7.37 2.36
N GLU A 154 19.88 -8.06 1.39
CA GLU A 154 21.34 -8.23 1.33
C GLU A 154 22.03 -6.89 0.96
N ASP A 155 23.07 -6.52 1.70
CA ASP A 155 23.92 -5.33 1.47
C ASP A 155 24.75 -5.39 0.16
#